data_AF-A0A2D6LVN8-F1
#
_entry.id   AF-A0A2D6LVN8-F1
#
_cell.length_a   1.000
_cell.length_b   1.000
_cell.length_c   1.000
_cell.angle_alpha   90.00
_cell.angle_beta   90.00
_cell.angle_gamma   90.00
#
_symmetry.space_group_name_H-M   'P 1'
#
loop_
_entity.id
_entity.type
_entity.pdbx_description
1 polymer ?
#
loop_
_entity_poly.entity_id
_entity_poly.type
_entity_poly.pdbx_seq_one_letter_code
_entity_poly.pdbx_strand_id
1 'polypeptide(L)'
;MVKVKKSEYILLSRTLIKKLYDETCFGKGSLYLDNLKKGIPNELLDKVETVLNALINQNICNKKKKTHGWKYFLNIKRLDKIREIIKEKGNSSIIPILLMI
;
A
#
# COMPACT_ATOMS: atom_id res chain seq x y z
N MET A 1 -3.39 18.59 -4.37
CA MET A 1 -3.19 17.13 -4.32
C MET A 1 -2.01 16.78 -5.23
N VAL A 2 -1.08 15.96 -4.76
CA VAL A 2 0.05 15.48 -5.58
C VAL A 2 -0.51 14.63 -6.73
N LYS A 3 -0.10 14.92 -7.96
CA LYS A 3 -0.47 14.10 -9.12
C LYS A 3 0.36 12.82 -9.09
N VAL A 4 -0.31 11.66 -9.06
CA VAL A 4 0.32 10.34 -9.13
C VAL A 4 0.03 9.74 -10.50
N LYS A 5 1.07 9.40 -11.27
CA LYS A 5 0.89 8.71 -12.55
C LYS A 5 0.39 7.29 -12.32
N LYS A 6 -0.31 6.72 -13.29
CA LYS A 6 -0.80 5.33 -13.20
C LYS A 6 0.32 4.32 -12.92
N SER A 7 1.47 4.46 -13.59
CA SER A 7 2.63 3.60 -13.36
C SER A 7 3.21 3.72 -11.94
N GLU A 8 3.33 4.95 -11.42
CA GLU A 8 3.80 5.22 -10.06
C GLU A 8 2.83 4.65 -9.02
N TYR A 9 1.53 4.82 -9.27
CA TYR A 9 0.48 4.28 -8.41
C TYR A 9 0.57 2.76 -8.32
N ILE A 10 0.70 2.07 -9.47
CA ILE A 10 0.82 0.61 -9.54
C ILE A 10 2.06 0.15 -8.77
N LEU A 11 3.21 0.78 -9.04
CA LEU A 11 4.49 0.45 -8.40
C LEU A 11 4.43 0.63 -6.89
N LEU A 12 3.97 1.80 -6.43
CA LEU A 12 3.87 2.11 -5.00
C LEU A 12 2.86 1.21 -4.30
N SER A 13 1.70 0.96 -4.91
CA SER A 13 0.67 0.08 -4.33
C SER A 13 1.24 -1.31 -4.10
N ARG A 14 1.88 -1.91 -5.12
CA ARG A 14 2.49 -3.24 -4.99
C ARG A 14 3.57 -3.26 -3.92
N THR A 15 4.45 -2.25 -3.91
CA THR A 15 5.56 -2.15 -2.96
C THR A 15 5.07 -2.04 -1.52
N LEU A 16 4.10 -1.15 -1.27
CA LEU A 16 3.55 -0.92 0.06
C LEU A 16 2.76 -2.13 0.58
N ILE A 17 1.93 -2.73 -0.27
CA ILE A 17 1.14 -3.92 0.08
C ILE A 17 2.09 -5.09 0.36
N LYS A 18 3.09 -5.32 -0.50
CA LYS A 18 4.09 -6.37 -0.31
C LYS A 18 4.84 -6.19 0.99
N LYS A 19 5.31 -4.97 1.29
CA LYS A 19 6.02 -4.68 2.53
C LYS A 19 5.18 -4.94 3.77
N LEU A 20 3.93 -4.51 3.77
CA LEU A 20 3.00 -4.83 4.87
C LEU A 20 2.73 -6.33 4.97
N TYR A 21 2.65 -7.05 3.84
CA TYR A 21 2.42 -8.48 3.81
C TYR A 21 3.61 -9.27 4.39
N ASP A 22 4.81 -8.97 3.91
CA ASP A 22 6.07 -9.63 4.30
C ASP A 22 6.35 -9.40 5.81
N GLU A 23 5.97 -8.24 6.35
CA GLU A 23 6.05 -7.89 7.78
C GLU A 23 4.85 -8.40 8.61
N THR A 24 4.01 -9.26 8.04
CA THR A 24 2.80 -9.82 8.68
C THR A 24 1.87 -8.76 9.28
N CYS A 25 1.80 -7.59 8.66
CA CYS A 25 1.02 -6.45 9.13
C CYS A 25 -0.47 -6.61 8.79
N PHE A 26 -1.08 -7.63 9.37
CA PHE A 26 -2.51 -7.89 9.42
C PHE A 26 -2.88 -8.29 10.86
N GLY A 27 -4.16 -8.15 11.24
CA GLY A 27 -4.59 -8.39 12.61
C GLY A 27 -3.92 -7.45 13.62
N LYS A 28 -2.96 -7.95 14.42
CA LYS A 28 -2.23 -7.16 15.43
C LYS A 28 -1.05 -6.37 14.84
N GLY A 29 -0.47 -6.85 13.73
CA GLY A 29 0.70 -6.24 13.08
C GLY A 29 0.40 -4.88 12.45
N SER A 30 1.37 -3.96 12.44
CA SER A 30 1.26 -2.65 11.76
C SER A 30 2.60 -1.91 11.72
N LEU A 31 2.85 -1.12 10.68
CA LEU A 31 4.06 -0.32 10.50
C LEU A 31 3.78 1.18 10.53
N TYR A 32 4.72 1.95 11.07
CA TYR A 32 4.70 3.41 10.95
C TYR A 32 4.94 3.85 9.51
N LEU A 33 4.42 5.03 9.16
CA LEU A 33 4.63 5.64 7.85
C LEU A 33 6.11 5.72 7.46
N ASP A 34 6.97 6.15 8.38
CA ASP A 34 8.40 6.31 8.12
C ASP A 34 9.06 4.98 7.78
N ASN A 35 8.63 3.90 8.44
CA ASN A 35 9.09 2.56 8.11
C ASN A 35 8.60 2.14 6.72
N LEU A 36 7.39 2.52 6.30
CA LEU A 36 6.92 2.24 4.93
C LEU A 36 7.72 3.00 3.88
N LYS A 37 8.07 4.26 4.14
CA LYS A 37 8.88 5.11 3.27
C LYS A 37 10.32 4.59 3.05
N LYS A 38 10.88 3.80 3.98
CA LYS A 38 12.23 3.22 3.83
C LYS A 38 12.37 2.39 2.54
N GLY A 39 13.40 2.68 1.74
CA GLY A 39 13.68 1.97 0.49
C GLY A 39 12.81 2.39 -0.70
N ILE A 40 11.91 3.37 -0.52
CA ILE A 40 11.20 4.01 -1.64
C ILE A 40 12.09 5.14 -2.19
N PRO A 41 12.26 5.24 -3.52
CA PRO A 41 13.01 6.33 -4.13
C PRO A 41 12.49 7.71 -3.74
N ASN A 42 13.39 8.69 -3.59
CA ASN A 42 13.06 10.03 -3.07
C ASN A 42 11.98 10.73 -3.89
N GLU A 43 11.98 10.55 -5.22
CA GLU A 43 11.01 11.11 -6.17
C GLU A 43 9.58 10.52 -6.06
N LEU A 44 9.41 9.49 -5.24
CA LEU A 44 8.13 8.85 -4.95
C LEU A 44 7.66 9.05 -3.51
N LEU A 45 8.49 9.60 -2.62
CA LEU A 45 8.20 9.69 -1.17
C LEU A 45 6.98 10.57 -0.85
N ASP A 46 6.80 11.66 -1.59
CA ASP A 46 5.66 12.58 -1.48
C ASP A 46 4.33 11.94 -1.95
N LYS A 47 4.40 10.91 -2.80
CA LYS A 47 3.25 10.17 -3.34
C LYS A 47 2.79 9.05 -2.41
N VAL A 48 3.63 8.58 -1.48
CA VAL A 48 3.35 7.43 -0.59
C VAL A 48 2.06 7.61 0.19
N GLU A 49 1.86 8.76 0.84
CA GLU A 49 0.64 9.02 1.62
C GLU A 49 -0.61 9.08 0.75
N THR A 50 -0.49 9.66 -0.46
CA THR A 50 -1.60 9.72 -1.42
C THR A 50 -2.03 8.31 -1.82
N VAL A 51 -1.06 7.43 -2.14
CA VAL A 51 -1.33 6.02 -2.47
C VAL A 51 -1.89 5.25 -1.27
N LEU A 52 -1.34 5.43 -0.07
CA LEU A 52 -1.87 4.77 1.14
C LEU A 52 -3.32 5.18 1.44
N ASN A 53 -3.65 6.47 1.30
CA ASN A 53 -5.03 6.92 1.49
C ASN A 53 -5.97 6.33 0.43
N ALA A 54 -5.54 6.20 -0.83
CA ALA A 54 -6.31 5.51 -1.86
C ALA A 54 -6.54 4.03 -1.51
N LEU A 55 -5.50 3.31 -1.06
CA LEU A 55 -5.61 1.92 -0.62
C LEU A 55 -6.54 1.74 0.60
N ILE A 56 -6.59 2.74 1.48
CA ILE A 56 -7.54 2.77 2.60
C ILE A 56 -8.97 2.96 2.10
N ASN A 57 -9.20 3.91 1.18
CA ASN A 57 -10.51 4.14 0.60
C ASN A 57 -11.02 2.91 -0.18
N GLN A 58 -10.12 2.15 -0.80
CA GLN A 58 -10.40 0.88 -1.47
C GLN A 58 -10.51 -0.31 -0.51
N ASN A 59 -10.39 -0.07 0.79
CA ASN A 59 -10.50 -1.04 1.87
C ASN A 59 -9.43 -2.15 1.83
N ILE A 60 -8.30 -1.92 1.15
CA ILE A 60 -7.14 -2.83 1.10
C ILE A 60 -6.26 -2.65 2.32
N CYS A 61 -6.04 -1.40 2.73
CA CYS A 61 -5.28 -1.03 3.91
C CYS A 61 -6.19 -0.39 4.95
N ASN A 62 -5.72 -0.36 6.18
CA ASN A 62 -6.30 0.38 7.28
C ASN A 62 -5.18 1.20 7.95
N LYS A 63 -5.56 2.26 8.66
CA LYS A 63 -4.64 3.02 9.52
C LYS A 63 -5.18 3.18 10.93
N LYS A 64 -4.27 3.25 11.90
CA LYS A 64 -4.57 3.53 13.31
C LYS A 64 -3.62 4.58 13.85
N LYS A 65 -4.15 5.55 14.60
CA LYS A 65 -3.33 6.57 15.26
C LYS A 65 -2.62 5.96 16.47
N LYS A 66 -1.34 6.28 16.64
CA LYS A 66 -0.49 5.93 17.78
C LYS A 66 0.29 7.17 18.24
N THR A 67 0.98 7.05 19.37
CA THR A 67 1.74 8.14 20.00
C THR A 67 2.71 8.83 19.03
N HIS A 68 3.42 8.05 18.22
CA HIS A 68 4.41 8.54 17.25
C HIS A 68 3.87 8.67 15.82
N GLY A 69 2.54 8.82 15.66
CA GLY A 69 1.92 9.02 14.36
C GLY A 69 1.09 7.83 13.87
N TRP A 70 0.90 7.75 12.56
CA TRP A 70 0.01 6.77 11.93
C TRP A 70 0.72 5.45 11.67
N LYS A 71 0.07 4.35 12.07
CA LYS A 71 0.47 3.00 11.66
C LYS A 71 -0.52 2.43 10.66
N TYR A 72 -0.01 1.71 9.66
CA TYR A 72 -0.77 1.11 8.57
C TYR A 72 -0.68 -0.41 8.65
N PHE A 73 -1.73 -1.08 8.19
CA PHE A 73 -1.86 -2.53 8.17
C PHE A 73 -2.85 -2.96 7.08
N LEU A 74 -2.72 -4.19 6.60
CA LEU A 74 -3.59 -4.79 5.59
C LEU A 74 -4.94 -5.16 6.19
N ASN A 75 -5.98 -5.03 5.37
CA ASN A 75 -7.30 -5.54 5.71
C ASN A 75 -7.35 -7.06 5.49
N ILE A 76 -7.42 -7.83 6.58
CA ILE A 76 -7.47 -9.29 6.53
C ILE A 76 -8.69 -9.83 5.77
N LYS A 77 -9.80 -9.09 5.73
CA LYS A 77 -10.99 -9.45 4.95
C LYS A 77 -10.75 -9.41 3.43
N ARG A 78 -9.62 -8.84 3.00
CA ARG A 78 -9.23 -8.68 1.60
C ARG A 78 -7.96 -9.46 1.26
N LEU A 79 -7.59 -10.44 2.10
CA LEU A 79 -6.33 -11.16 1.99
C LEU A 79 -6.15 -11.86 0.64
N ASP A 80 -7.21 -12.42 0.05
CA ASP A 80 -7.12 -13.06 -1.26
C ASP A 80 -6.77 -12.06 -2.36
N LYS A 81 -7.44 -10.90 -2.39
CA LYS A 81 -7.09 -9.81 -3.33
C LYS A 81 -5.68 -9.28 -3.10
N ILE A 82 -5.26 -9.17 -1.84
CA ILE A 82 -3.88 -8.79 -1.50
C ILE A 82 -2.89 -9.80 -2.06
N ARG A 83 -3.18 -11.10 -1.90
CA ARG A 83 -2.37 -12.20 -2.43
C ARG A 83 -2.28 -12.16 -3.95
N GLU A 84 -3.35 -11.80 -4.65
CA GLU A 84 -3.32 -11.57 -6.10
C GLU A 84 -2.40 -10.41 -6.48
N ILE A 85 -2.51 -9.27 -5.80
CA ILE A 85 -1.68 -8.08 -6.04
C ILE A 85 -0.18 -8.37 -5.86
N ILE A 86 0.20 -9.15 -4.83
CA ILE A 86 1.61 -9.50 -4.57
C ILE A 86 2.16 -10.60 -5.50
N LYS A 87 1.29 -11.51 -5.98
CA LYS A 87 1.68 -12.59 -6.89
C LYS A 87 1.86 -12.12 -8.32
N GLU A 88 1.31 -10.96 -8.65
CA GLU A 88 1.40 -10.35 -9.96
C GLU A 88 2.86 -10.13 -10.41
N LYS A 89 3.15 -10.58 -11.64
CA LYS A 89 4.45 -10.42 -12.32
C LYS A 89 4.22 -9.95 -13.76
N GLY A 90 5.14 -9.14 -14.30
CA GLY A 90 5.13 -8.70 -15.69
C GLY A 90 4.52 -7.31 -15.92
N ASN A 91 4.29 -6.99 -17.20
CA ASN A 91 3.85 -5.66 -17.67
C ASN A 91 2.34 -5.42 -17.54
N SER A 92 1.55 -6.49 -17.45
CA SER A 92 0.11 -6.40 -17.20
C SER A 92 -0.11 -6.23 -15.71
N SER A 93 -0.81 -5.17 -15.29
CA SER A 93 -1.23 -5.00 -13.90
C SER A 93 -2.75 -5.13 -13.75
N ILE A 94 -3.18 -6.00 -12.83
CA ILE A 94 -4.54 -6.17 -12.33
C ILE A 94 -4.85 -5.13 -11.26
N ILE A 95 -3.85 -4.41 -10.73
CA ILE A 95 -4.05 -3.37 -9.72
C ILE A 95 -5.10 -2.34 -10.15
N PRO A 96 -5.05 -1.75 -11.37
CA PRO A 96 -6.11 -0.85 -11.84
C PRO A 96 -7.51 -1.49 -11.83
N ILE A 97 -7.60 -2.77 -12.19
CA ILE A 97 -8.87 -3.51 -12.22
C ILE A 97 -9.38 -3.78 -10.80
N LEU A 98 -8.52 -4.32 -9.93
CA LEU A 98 -8.84 -4.70 -8.56
C LEU A 98 -9.14 -3.50 -7.66
N LEU A 99 -8.50 -2.37 -7.97
CA LEU A 99 -8.60 -1.13 -7.19
C LEU A 99 -9.51 -0.10 -7.86
N MET A 100 -10.09 -0.41 -9.03
CA MET A 100 -11.03 0.41 -9.78
C MET A 100 -10.48 1.81 -10.13
N ILE A 101 -9.36 1.84 -10.86
CA ILE A 101 -8.57 3.04 -11.20
C ILE A 101 -8.21 3.12 -12.68
#